data_AF-A0A7S2FEN5-F1
#
_entry.id   AF-A0A7S2FEN5-F1
#
_cell.length_a   1.000
_cell.length_b   1.000
_cell.length_c   1.000
_cell.angle_alpha   90.00
_cell.angle_beta   90.00
_cell.angle_gamma   90.00
#
_symmetry.space_group_name_H-M   'P 1'
#
loop_
_entity.id
_entity.type
_entity.pdbx_description
1 polymer ?
#
loop_
_entity_poly.entity_id
_entity_poly.type
_entity_poly.pdbx_seq_one_letter_code
_entity_poly.pdbx_strand_id
1 'polypeptide(L)'
;VVQPRPCVRGATPPHQSRLESAMAVRQAQPRLYSERWLMLAILSMLAMLSDWICFSVAPIPSIMEKAFRGLDAATLVTIFLSTNVMFCFVEPYLIVRRGLRRVVVDGCWLMFAGCLLRSGLPGHPMTSQTGIVVGTILVGAAQPFFQCTPALLAAAWFGPNERVLAT
;
A
#
# COMPACT_ATOMS: atom_id res chain seq x y z
N VAL A 1 28.28 15.67 63.40
CA VAL A 1 26.96 16.31 63.27
C VAL A 1 26.91 17.08 61.97
N VAL A 2 26.37 16.47 60.90
CA VAL A 2 25.82 17.18 59.73
C VAL A 2 24.73 16.26 59.16
N GLN A 3 23.47 16.58 59.43
CA GLN A 3 22.34 16.02 58.68
C GLN A 3 22.00 16.97 57.53
N PRO A 4 21.87 16.49 56.27
CA PRO A 4 21.19 17.25 55.24
C PRO A 4 19.66 17.06 55.34
N ARG A 5 18.96 18.19 55.28
CA ARG A 5 17.51 18.37 55.37
C ARG A 5 16.73 17.58 54.30
N PRO A 6 15.45 17.25 54.58
CA PRO A 6 14.58 16.55 53.63
C PRO A 6 14.26 17.44 52.42
N CYS A 7 14.55 16.94 51.22
CA CYS A 7 14.12 17.58 49.98
C CYS A 7 12.59 17.65 49.93
N VAL A 8 12.12 18.86 49.65
CA VAL A 8 10.74 19.31 49.57
C VAL A 8 9.94 18.41 48.63
N ARG A 9 8.78 17.95 49.12
CA ARG A 9 7.75 17.22 48.38
C ARG A 9 7.11 18.19 47.38
N GLY A 10 7.74 18.35 46.21
CA GLY A 10 7.25 19.18 45.11
C GLY A 10 6.03 18.53 44.47
N ALA A 11 4.95 19.30 44.34
CA ALA A 11 3.77 18.94 43.58
C ALA A 11 4.15 18.49 42.15
N THR A 12 3.62 17.35 41.73
CA THR A 12 3.80 16.82 40.37
C THR A 12 3.19 17.81 39.36
N PRO A 13 3.97 18.33 38.40
CA PRO A 13 3.46 19.24 37.38
C PRO A 13 2.41 18.51 36.50
N PRO A 14 1.36 19.21 36.01
CA PRO A 14 0.29 18.62 35.17
C PRO A 14 0.79 18.05 33.83
N HIS A 15 2.07 18.24 33.50
CA HIS A 15 2.73 17.69 32.34
C HIS A 15 3.14 16.22 32.54
N GLN A 16 3.41 15.80 33.78
CA GLN A 16 3.85 14.43 34.09
C GLN A 16 2.72 13.41 33.97
N SER A 17 1.49 13.75 34.39
CA SER A 17 0.33 12.86 34.25
C SER A 17 -0.11 12.66 32.79
N ARG A 18 0.05 13.68 31.94
CA ARG A 18 -0.14 13.54 30.48
C ARG A 18 0.95 12.69 29.84
N LEU A 19 2.19 12.82 30.30
CA LEU A 19 3.31 11.98 29.86
C LEU A 19 3.11 10.53 30.30
N GLU A 20 2.67 10.26 31.52
CA GLU A 20 2.36 8.90 31.99
C GLU A 20 1.14 8.31 31.26
N SER A 21 0.10 9.10 30.98
CA SER A 21 -1.04 8.67 30.16
C SER A 21 -0.61 8.39 28.70
N ALA A 22 0.29 9.21 28.13
CA ALA A 22 0.87 8.99 26.81
C ALA A 22 1.84 7.80 26.77
N MET A 23 2.54 7.52 27.87
CA MET A 23 3.41 6.35 28.04
C MET A 23 2.59 5.06 28.25
N ALA A 24 1.44 5.13 28.92
CA ALA A 24 0.50 4.02 29.05
C ALA A 24 -0.17 3.69 27.70
N VAL A 25 -0.52 4.70 26.90
CA VAL A 25 -0.96 4.50 25.50
C VAL A 25 0.16 3.92 24.63
N ARG A 26 1.44 4.24 24.91
CA ARG A 26 2.63 3.66 24.23
C ARG A 26 2.94 2.20 24.60
N GLN A 27 2.38 1.67 25.69
CA GLN A 27 2.57 0.27 26.12
C GLN A 27 1.46 -0.68 25.65
N ALA A 28 0.69 -0.31 24.62
CA ALA A 28 -0.05 -1.29 23.85
C ALA A 28 0.96 -2.21 23.15
N GLN A 29 1.40 -3.23 23.88
CA GLN A 29 2.14 -4.40 23.43
C GLN A 29 1.81 -4.69 21.97
N PRO A 30 2.80 -4.73 21.06
CA PRO A 30 2.54 -5.19 19.71
C PRO A 30 2.16 -6.67 19.83
N ARG A 31 0.86 -6.94 20.01
CA ARG A 31 0.31 -8.28 19.96
C ARG A 31 0.70 -8.82 18.59
N LEU A 32 1.65 -9.76 18.60
CA LEU A 32 2.05 -10.51 17.43
C LEU A 32 0.86 -11.35 16.99
N TYR A 33 -0.01 -10.74 16.18
CA TYR A 33 -1.05 -11.47 15.48
C TYR A 33 -0.40 -12.12 14.26
N SER A 34 -0.56 -13.45 14.11
CA SER A 34 -0.10 -14.19 12.94
C SER A 34 -0.70 -13.67 11.61
N GLU A 35 -1.83 -12.95 11.69
CA GLU A 35 -2.52 -12.30 10.57
C GLU A 35 -1.65 -11.27 9.81
N ARG A 36 -0.62 -10.74 10.47
CA ARG A 36 0.38 -9.83 9.92
C ARG A 36 1.12 -10.41 8.73
N TRP A 37 1.53 -11.67 8.85
CA TRP A 37 2.23 -12.41 7.79
C TRP A 37 1.30 -12.74 6.62
N LEU A 38 0.02 -12.98 6.91
CA LEU A 38 -0.98 -13.17 5.87
C LEU A 38 -1.18 -11.90 5.04
N MET A 39 -1.26 -10.73 5.67
CA MET A 39 -1.37 -9.46 4.93
C MET A 39 -0.12 -9.19 4.09
N LEU A 40 1.07 -9.42 4.63
CA LEU A 40 2.32 -9.31 3.86
C LEU A 40 2.34 -10.28 2.67
N ALA A 41 1.97 -11.54 2.88
CA ALA A 41 1.90 -12.53 1.82
C ALA A 41 0.91 -12.14 0.71
N ILE A 42 -0.28 -11.64 1.08
CA ILE A 42 -1.26 -11.12 0.13
C ILE A 42 -0.67 -9.94 -0.65
N LEU A 43 -0.09 -8.95 0.01
CA LEU A 43 0.51 -7.78 -0.65
C LEU A 43 1.64 -8.18 -1.61
N SER A 44 2.50 -9.12 -1.21
CA SER A 44 3.56 -9.67 -2.07
C SER A 44 2.99 -10.41 -3.28
N MET A 45 1.93 -11.21 -3.10
CA MET A 45 1.25 -11.88 -4.22
C MET A 45 0.64 -10.87 -5.20
N LEU A 46 0.01 -9.80 -4.70
CA LEU A 46 -0.56 -8.75 -5.56
C LEU A 46 0.52 -7.96 -6.31
N ALA A 47 1.64 -7.64 -5.65
CA ALA A 47 2.79 -7.02 -6.31
C ALA A 47 3.36 -7.91 -7.42
N MET A 48 3.59 -9.19 -7.12
CA MET A 48 4.05 -10.18 -8.09
C MET A 48 3.10 -10.30 -9.29
N LEU A 49 1.78 -10.31 -9.05
CA LEU A 49 0.77 -10.36 -10.11
C LEU A 49 0.82 -9.11 -11.00
N SER A 50 1.00 -7.93 -10.41
CA SER A 50 1.16 -6.67 -11.13
C SER A 50 2.37 -6.70 -12.08
N ASP A 51 3.51 -7.14 -11.58
CA ASP A 51 4.75 -7.22 -12.35
C ASP A 51 4.65 -8.28 -13.45
N TRP A 52 4.00 -9.41 -13.15
CA TRP A 52 3.71 -10.46 -14.14
C TRP A 52 2.89 -9.90 -15.30
N ILE A 53 1.84 -9.10 -15.01
CA ILE A 53 1.00 -8.49 -16.05
C ILE A 53 1.83 -7.58 -16.94
N CYS A 54 2.70 -6.75 -16.36
CA CYS A 54 3.59 -5.85 -17.09
C CYS A 54 4.57 -6.62 -17.99
N PHE A 55 5.27 -7.62 -17.43
CA PHE A 55 6.19 -8.47 -18.18
C PHE A 55 5.49 -9.32 -19.24
N SER A 56 4.24 -9.71 -19.01
CA SER A 56 3.46 -10.40 -20.01
C SER A 56 3.10 -9.49 -21.19
N VAL A 57 2.99 -8.17 -21.03
CA VAL A 57 2.72 -7.25 -22.17
C VAL A 57 3.99 -6.97 -22.98
N ALA A 58 5.16 -6.95 -22.33
CA ALA A 58 6.43 -6.58 -22.96
C ALA A 58 6.80 -7.40 -24.24
N PRO A 59 6.60 -8.74 -24.32
CA PRO A 59 6.93 -9.53 -25.51
C PRO A 59 5.79 -9.66 -26.53
N ILE A 60 4.64 -8.99 -26.33
CA ILE A 60 3.43 -9.15 -27.18
C ILE A 60 3.20 -7.97 -28.18
N PRO A 61 4.17 -7.13 -28.60
CA PRO A 61 3.87 -6.08 -29.57
C PRO A 61 3.36 -6.67 -30.91
N SER A 62 3.97 -7.77 -31.35
CA SER A 62 3.67 -8.40 -32.64
C SER A 62 2.34 -9.15 -32.70
N ILE A 63 1.81 -9.60 -31.56
CA ILE A 63 0.51 -10.30 -31.47
C ILE A 63 -0.60 -9.28 -31.23
N MET A 64 -0.34 -8.21 -30.47
CA MET A 64 -1.30 -7.12 -30.25
C MET A 64 -1.55 -6.33 -31.54
N GLU A 65 -0.53 -6.03 -32.36
CA GLU A 65 -0.74 -5.37 -33.66
C GLU A 65 -1.61 -6.18 -34.62
N LYS A 66 -1.53 -7.52 -34.55
CA LYS A 66 -2.36 -8.42 -35.37
C LYS A 66 -3.77 -8.59 -34.83
N ALA A 67 -3.95 -8.60 -33.51
CA ALA A 67 -5.24 -8.79 -32.85
C ALA A 67 -6.06 -7.50 -32.71
N PHE A 68 -5.40 -6.36 -32.51
CA PHE A 68 -6.00 -5.04 -32.34
C PHE A 68 -5.29 -4.05 -33.26
N ARG A 69 -5.92 -3.72 -34.39
CA ARG A 69 -5.39 -2.70 -35.31
C ARG A 69 -5.28 -1.35 -34.59
N GLY A 70 -4.08 -0.99 -34.16
CA GLY A 70 -3.73 0.33 -33.61
C GLY A 70 -3.49 0.41 -32.10
N LEU A 71 -3.58 -0.69 -31.34
CA LEU A 71 -3.18 -0.69 -29.92
C LEU A 71 -1.79 -1.31 -29.74
N ASP A 72 -0.78 -0.47 -29.56
CA ASP A 72 0.59 -0.92 -29.34
C ASP A 72 0.82 -1.34 -27.87
N ALA A 73 1.61 -2.39 -27.68
CA ALA A 73 2.00 -2.90 -26.37
C ALA A 73 2.78 -1.84 -25.58
N ALA A 74 3.60 -1.02 -26.25
CA ALA A 74 4.33 0.06 -25.58
C ALA A 74 3.37 1.09 -24.98
N THR A 75 2.27 1.41 -25.67
CA THR A 75 1.27 2.37 -25.17
C THR A 75 0.59 1.85 -23.90
N LEU A 76 0.27 0.55 -23.82
CA LEU A 76 -0.27 -0.06 -22.60
C LEU A 76 0.70 0.04 -21.42
N VAL A 77 1.98 -0.23 -21.65
CA VAL A 77 3.03 -0.12 -20.62
C VAL A 77 3.22 1.35 -20.19
N THR A 78 3.19 2.30 -21.12
CA THR A 78 3.25 3.73 -20.81
C THR A 78 2.05 4.18 -19.98
N ILE A 79 0.83 3.76 -20.32
CA ILE A 79 -0.39 4.06 -19.55
C ILE A 79 -0.30 3.46 -18.14
N PHE A 80 0.21 2.22 -18.02
CA PHE A 80 0.42 1.56 -16.74
C PHE A 80 1.40 2.34 -15.84
N LEU A 81 2.59 2.65 -16.35
CA LEU A 81 3.63 3.38 -15.63
C LEU A 81 3.19 4.80 -15.26
N SER A 82 2.57 5.52 -16.20
CA SER A 82 2.07 6.87 -15.94
C SER A 82 0.97 6.88 -14.88
N THR A 83 0.03 5.93 -14.91
CA THR A 83 -1.02 5.82 -13.89
C THR A 83 -0.44 5.50 -12.52
N ASN A 84 0.53 4.58 -12.45
CA ASN A 84 1.24 4.23 -11.23
C ASN A 84 1.91 5.48 -10.61
N VAL A 85 2.66 6.24 -11.41
CA VAL A 85 3.30 7.50 -10.95
C VAL A 85 2.27 8.51 -10.44
N MET A 86 1.13 8.69 -11.12
CA MET A 86 0.09 9.62 -10.67
C MET A 86 -0.54 9.16 -9.35
N PHE A 87 -0.77 7.86 -9.18
CA PHE A 87 -1.34 7.30 -7.96
C PHE A 87 -0.38 7.33 -6.77
N CYS A 88 0.94 7.27 -6.98
CA CYS A 88 1.93 7.46 -5.91
C CYS A 88 1.75 8.80 -5.16
N PHE A 89 1.30 9.86 -5.84
CA PHE A 89 1.01 11.15 -5.18
C PHE A 89 -0.33 11.14 -4.43
N VAL A 90 -1.32 10.39 -4.93
CA VAL A 90 -2.68 10.32 -4.37
C VAL A 90 -2.73 9.41 -3.15
N GLU A 91 -1.97 8.31 -3.16
CA GLU A 91 -1.92 7.31 -2.12
C GLU A 91 -1.68 7.87 -0.71
N PRO A 92 -0.60 8.64 -0.43
CA PRO A 92 -0.34 9.14 0.91
C PRO A 92 -1.47 10.03 1.43
N TYR A 93 -2.11 10.80 0.53
CA TYR A 93 -3.29 11.59 0.87
C TYR A 93 -4.49 10.70 1.25
N LEU A 94 -4.71 9.61 0.51
CA LEU A 94 -5.78 8.64 0.78
C LEU A 94 -5.57 7.92 2.12
N ILE A 95 -4.34 7.55 2.45
CA ILE A 95 -3.98 6.88 3.71
C ILE A 95 -4.26 7.79 4.90
N VAL A 96 -3.83 9.06 4.83
CA VAL A 96 -4.04 10.03 5.93
C VAL A 96 -5.54 10.25 6.19
N ARG A 97 -6.39 10.23 5.15
CA ARG A 97 -7.84 10.45 5.31
C ARG A 97 -8.65 9.21 5.64
N ARG A 98 -8.38 8.06 5.00
CA ARG A 98 -9.22 6.85 5.10
C ARG A 98 -8.66 5.79 6.04
N GLY A 99 -7.39 5.88 6.40
CA GLY A 99 -6.68 4.91 7.24
C GLY A 99 -6.24 3.66 6.47
N LEU A 100 -5.24 2.97 7.02
CA LEU A 100 -4.50 1.90 6.35
C LEU A 100 -5.38 0.73 5.90
N ARG A 101 -6.29 0.25 6.76
CA ARG A 101 -7.12 -0.93 6.46
C ARG A 101 -8.01 -0.73 5.23
N ARG A 102 -8.61 0.44 5.06
CA ARG A 102 -9.50 0.73 3.93
C ARG A 102 -8.73 0.81 2.62
N VAL A 103 -7.56 1.45 2.64
CA VAL A 103 -6.70 1.57 1.46
C VAL A 103 -6.24 0.21 0.93
N VAL A 104 -5.90 -0.73 1.83
CA VAL A 104 -5.52 -2.10 1.42
C VAL A 104 -6.68 -2.85 0.77
N VAL A 105 -7.87 -2.76 1.34
CA VAL A 105 -9.07 -3.40 0.77
C VAL A 105 -9.43 -2.78 -0.58
N ASP A 106 -9.36 -1.46 -0.69
CA ASP A 106 -9.58 -0.74 -1.95
C ASP A 106 -8.56 -1.21 -3.01
N GLY A 107 -7.27 -1.32 -2.66
CA GLY A 107 -6.23 -1.86 -3.55
C GLY A 107 -6.52 -3.28 -4.05
N CYS A 108 -6.93 -4.19 -3.16
CA CYS A 108 -7.33 -5.54 -3.56
C CYS A 108 -8.52 -5.54 -4.53
N TRP A 109 -9.52 -4.69 -4.30
CA TRP A 109 -10.67 -4.55 -5.19
C TRP A 109 -10.29 -3.97 -6.56
N LEU A 110 -9.43 -2.94 -6.60
CA LEU A 110 -8.92 -2.39 -7.85
C LEU A 110 -8.14 -3.45 -8.64
N MET A 111 -7.30 -4.23 -7.97
CA MET A 111 -6.53 -5.30 -8.60
C MET A 111 -7.44 -6.40 -9.16
N PHE A 112 -8.42 -6.83 -8.37
CA PHE A 112 -9.39 -7.84 -8.81
C PHE A 112 -10.21 -7.34 -10.01
N ALA A 113 -10.73 -6.10 -9.96
CA ALA A 113 -11.46 -5.50 -11.06
C ALA A 113 -10.60 -5.33 -12.33
N GLY A 114 -9.34 -4.91 -12.16
CA GLY A 114 -8.39 -4.76 -13.26
C GLY A 114 -8.07 -6.09 -13.95
N CYS A 115 -7.86 -7.16 -13.17
CA CYS A 115 -7.67 -8.51 -13.70
C CYS A 115 -8.93 -9.02 -14.40
N LEU A 116 -10.11 -8.82 -13.81
CA LEU A 116 -11.39 -9.26 -14.38
C LEU A 116 -11.66 -8.59 -15.74
N LEU A 117 -11.44 -7.27 -15.82
CA LEU A 117 -11.60 -6.51 -17.07
C LEU A 117 -10.59 -6.93 -18.13
N ARG A 118 -9.37 -7.28 -17.72
CA ARG A 118 -8.31 -7.74 -18.62
C ARG A 118 -8.53 -9.17 -19.12
N SER A 119 -9.04 -10.07 -18.26
CA SER A 119 -9.35 -11.45 -18.62
C SER A 119 -10.56 -11.57 -19.56
N GLY A 120 -11.46 -10.57 -19.54
CA GLY A 120 -12.70 -10.60 -20.31
C GLY A 120 -13.71 -11.60 -19.75
N LEU A 121 -15.00 -11.27 -19.83
CA LEU A 121 -16.06 -12.21 -19.44
C LEU A 121 -16.20 -13.30 -20.51
N PRO A 122 -16.24 -14.60 -20.14
CA PRO A 122 -16.45 -15.67 -21.10
C PRO A 122 -17.87 -15.57 -21.65
N GLY A 123 -18.00 -15.19 -22.93
CA GLY A 123 -19.29 -15.15 -23.64
C GLY A 123 -19.58 -13.88 -24.43
N HIS A 124 -18.77 -12.82 -24.32
CA HIS A 124 -18.93 -11.62 -25.17
C HIS A 124 -17.76 -11.50 -26.16
N PRO A 125 -18.00 -11.45 -27.48
CA PRO A 125 -16.95 -11.47 -28.53
C PRO A 125 -16.16 -10.16 -28.63
N MET A 126 -16.17 -9.34 -27.59
CA MET A 126 -15.34 -8.17 -27.47
C MET A 126 -14.66 -8.18 -26.12
N THR A 127 -13.47 -8.79 -26.05
CA THR A 127 -12.40 -8.23 -25.22
C THR A 127 -12.14 -6.83 -25.77
N SER A 128 -13.01 -5.88 -25.43
CA SER A 128 -12.98 -4.54 -25.99
C SER A 128 -11.61 -3.95 -25.66
N GLN A 129 -10.97 -3.35 -26.66
CA GLN A 129 -9.71 -2.64 -26.50
C GLN A 129 -9.74 -1.71 -25.27
N THR A 130 -10.90 -1.09 -25.03
CA THR A 130 -11.16 -0.26 -23.85
C THR A 130 -11.09 -1.03 -22.54
N GLY A 131 -11.57 -2.27 -22.47
CA GLY A 131 -11.52 -3.10 -21.26
C GLY A 131 -10.09 -3.44 -20.84
N ILE A 132 -9.22 -3.74 -21.81
CA ILE A 132 -7.79 -3.99 -21.55
C ILE A 132 -7.09 -2.71 -21.06
N VAL A 133 -7.37 -1.56 -21.69
CA VAL A 133 -6.80 -0.26 -21.29
C VAL A 133 -7.27 0.13 -19.89
N VAL A 134 -8.58 0.07 -19.63
CA VAL A 134 -9.16 0.39 -18.31
C VAL A 134 -8.66 -0.58 -17.24
N GLY A 135 -8.56 -1.88 -17.56
CA GLY A 135 -7.97 -2.87 -16.67
C GLY A 135 -6.52 -2.55 -16.34
N THR A 136 -5.74 -2.12 -17.33
CA THR A 136 -4.33 -1.72 -17.16
C THR A 136 -4.19 -0.46 -16.28
N ILE A 137 -5.09 0.51 -16.43
CA ILE A 137 -5.17 1.69 -15.56
C ILE A 137 -5.48 1.27 -14.12
N LEU A 138 -6.47 0.38 -13.91
CA LEU A 138 -6.85 -0.09 -12.58
C LEU A 138 -5.72 -0.86 -11.88
N VAL A 139 -5.02 -1.73 -12.60
CA VAL A 139 -3.84 -2.46 -12.06
C VAL A 139 -2.71 -1.48 -11.75
N GLY A 140 -2.42 -0.53 -12.64
CA GLY A 140 -1.39 0.50 -12.43
C GLY A 140 -1.71 1.41 -11.25
N ALA A 141 -2.98 1.76 -11.04
CA ALA A 141 -3.45 2.52 -9.89
C ALA A 141 -3.35 1.75 -8.58
N ALA A 142 -3.48 0.42 -8.61
CA ALA A 142 -3.36 -0.44 -7.43
C ALA A 142 -1.90 -0.58 -6.94
N GLN A 143 -0.93 -0.43 -7.84
CA GLN A 143 0.47 -0.78 -7.61
C GLN A 143 1.16 0.03 -6.49
N PRO A 144 1.00 1.37 -6.40
CA PRO A 144 1.54 2.17 -5.29
C PRO A 144 1.07 1.64 -3.92
N PHE A 145 -0.23 1.32 -3.83
CA PHE A 145 -0.87 0.87 -2.60
C PHE A 145 -0.17 -0.33 -1.97
N PHE A 146 0.36 -1.25 -2.77
CA PHE A 146 1.07 -2.42 -2.25
C PHE A 146 2.54 -2.15 -1.91
N GLN A 147 3.15 -1.11 -2.47
CA GLN A 147 4.53 -0.73 -2.19
C GLN A 147 4.65 0.07 -0.89
N CYS A 148 3.74 1.00 -0.61
CA CYS A 148 3.82 1.81 0.61
C CYS A 148 3.12 1.17 1.82
N THR A 149 2.14 0.28 1.61
CA THR A 149 1.45 -0.42 2.71
C THR A 149 2.40 -1.17 3.66
N PRO A 150 3.36 -2.00 3.19
CA PRO A 150 4.27 -2.71 4.09
C PRO A 150 5.09 -1.75 4.97
N ALA A 151 5.56 -0.64 4.42
CA ALA A 151 6.29 0.39 5.15
C ALA A 151 5.41 1.07 6.21
N LEU A 152 4.15 1.36 5.88
CA LEU A 152 3.17 1.93 6.81
C LEU A 152 2.76 0.95 7.92
N LEU A 153 2.65 -0.33 7.59
CA LEU A 153 2.31 -1.38 8.54
C LEU A 153 3.47 -1.58 9.54
N ALA A 154 4.71 -1.61 9.05
CA ALA A 154 5.91 -1.61 9.88
C ALA A 154 5.98 -0.34 10.75
N ALA A 155 5.70 0.83 10.16
CA ALA A 155 5.63 2.09 10.88
C ALA A 155 4.55 2.10 11.97
N ALA A 156 3.40 1.46 11.74
CA ALA A 156 2.34 1.36 12.73
C ALA A 156 2.67 0.37 13.86
N TRP A 157 3.61 -0.57 13.65
CA TRP A 157 4.01 -1.55 14.68
C TRP A 157 5.25 -1.15 15.47
N PHE A 158 6.16 -0.37 14.89
CA PHE A 158 7.35 0.14 15.56
C PHE A 158 7.19 1.63 15.85
N GLY A 159 7.18 1.97 17.14
CA GLY A 159 7.03 3.34 17.61
C GLY A 159 8.13 4.27 17.08
N PRO A 160 7.89 5.60 17.02
CA PRO A 160 8.82 6.58 16.43
C PRO A 160 10.25 6.56 16.99
N ASN A 161 10.43 6.06 18.22
CA ASN A 161 11.71 6.09 18.94
C ASN A 161 12.72 4.98 18.55
N GLU A 162 12.39 4.04 17.67
CA GLU A 162 13.35 3.01 17.20
C GLU A 162 13.77 3.18 15.73
N ARG A 163 13.24 4.18 15.02
CA ARG A 163 13.53 4.40 13.59
C ARG A 163 14.86 5.08 13.29
N VAL A 164 15.58 5.53 14.32
CA VAL A 164 16.90 6.17 14.18
C VAL A 164 18.03 5.13 14.18
N LEU A 165 17.77 3.90 14.63
CA LEU A 165 18.79 2.86 14.76
C LEU A 165 18.86 1.90 13.54
N ALA A 166 17.99 2.11 12.56
CA ALA A 166 17.91 1.30 11.32
C ALA A 166 18.13 2.15 10.06
N THR A 167 18.99 3.17 10.16
CA THR A 167 19.79 3.67 9.02
C THR A 167 21.25 3.38 9.34
#